data_AF-A0A2M7JTK6-F1
#
_entry.id   AF-A0A2M7JTK6-F1
#
_cell.length_a   1.000
_cell.length_b   1.000
_cell.length_c   1.000
_cell.angle_alpha   90.00
_cell.angle_beta   90.00
_cell.angle_gamma   90.00
#
_symmetry.space_group_name_H-M   'P 1'
#
loop_
_entity.id
_entity.type
_entity.pdbx_description
1 polymer ?
#
loop_
_entity_poly.entity_id
_entity_poly.type
_entity_poly.pdbx_seq_one_letter_code
_entity_poly.pdbx_strand_id
1 'polypeptide(L)' 'MPKIRVLVVDDHTIVRDGICALLRLAGDIEVVGEAANGREALEMVRKL' A
#
# COMPACT_ATOMS: atom_id res chain seq x y z
N MET A 1 -20.34 -1.48 -1.35
CA MET A 1 -19.70 -0.55 -0.39
C MET A 1 -18.39 -0.06 -1.01
N PRO A 2 -17.99 1.19 -0.81
CA PRO A 2 -16.68 1.67 -1.29
C PRO A 2 -15.55 0.91 -0.57
N LYS A 3 -14.48 0.55 -1.31
CA LYS A 3 -13.31 -0.12 -0.75
C LYS A 3 -12.43 0.84 0.03
N ILE A 4 -11.75 0.36 1.07
CA ILE A 4 -10.74 1.12 1.83
C ILE A 4 -9.46 1.18 0.98
N ARG A 5 -9.07 2.38 0.55
CA ARG A 5 -7.84 2.60 -0.24
C ARG A 5 -6.63 2.71 0.68
N VAL A 6 -5.60 1.90 0.43
CA VAL A 6 -4.40 1.82 1.27
C VAL A 6 -3.13 1.98 0.43
N LEU A 7 -2.20 2.82 0.89
CA LEU A 7 -0.82 2.91 0.42
C LEU A 7 0.08 2.29 1.49
N VAL A 8 0.89 1.29 1.13
CA VAL A 8 1.79 0.60 2.07
C VAL A 8 3.20 1.18 1.97
N VAL A 9 3.81 1.52 3.12
CA VAL A 9 5.16 2.10 3.18
C VAL A 9 6.00 1.29 4.17
N ASP A 10 7.05 0.67 3.67
CA ASP A 10 7.98 -0.15 4.47
C ASP A 10 9.32 -0.25 3.73
N ASP A 11 10.46 -0.17 4.42
CA ASP A 11 11.80 -0.25 3.81
C ASP A 11 12.27 -1.68 3.55
N HIS A 12 11.52 -2.69 4.00
CA HIS A 12 11.78 -4.11 3.77
C HIS A 12 10.82 -4.70 2.74
N THR A 13 11.32 -4.99 1.54
CA THR A 13 10.51 -5.52 0.42
C THR A 13 9.71 -6.77 0.78
N ILE A 14 10.32 -7.76 1.46
CA ILE A 14 9.63 -9.02 1.81
C ILE A 14 8.44 -8.76 2.76
N VAL A 15 8.60 -7.83 3.70
CA VAL A 15 7.53 -7.47 4.65
C VAL A 15 6.42 -6.74 3.92
N ARG A 16 6.76 -5.78 3.06
CA ARG A 16 5.81 -5.02 2.25
C ARG A 16 4.98 -5.92 1.33
N ASP A 17 5.63 -6.87 0.64
CA ASP A 17 4.96 -7.83 -0.23
C ASP A 17 3.98 -8.72 0.55
N GLY A 18 4.39 -9.19 1.73
CA GLY A 18 3.56 -9.99 2.63
C GLY A 18 2.33 -9.22 3.13
N ILE A 19 2.51 -7.97 3.57
CA ILE A 19 1.41 -7.09 3.98
C ILE A 19 0.44 -6.86 2.81
N CYS A 20 0.95 -6.53 1.62
CA CYS A 20 0.11 -6.30 0.45
C CYS A 20 -0.68 -7.54 0.05
N ALA A 21 -0.10 -8.73 0.15
CA ALA A 21 -0.80 -10.00 -0.09
C ALA A 21 -1.96 -10.19 0.90
N LEU A 22 -1.73 -9.97 2.20
CA LEU A 22 -2.77 -10.09 3.23
C LEU A 22 -3.90 -9.05 3.04
N LEU A 23 -3.57 -7.80 2.73
CA LEU A 23 -4.55 -6.74 2.49
C LEU A 23 -5.43 -7.04 1.26
N ARG A 24 -4.83 -7.58 0.17
CA ARG A 24 -5.57 -7.98 -1.03
C ARG A 24 -6.56 -9.13 -0.76
N LEU A 25 -6.31 -9.97 0.25
CA LEU A 25 -7.19 -11.07 0.65
C LEU A 25 -8.39 -10.62 1.51
N ALA A 26 -8.33 -9.44 2.16
CA ALA A 26 -9.40 -8.95 3.04
C ALA A 26 -10.71 -8.61 2.29
N GLY A 27 -10.62 -8.33 0.98
CA GLY A 27 -11.77 -8.16 0.08
C GLY A 27 -12.44 -6.77 0.12
N ASP A 28 -12.38 -6.08 1.25
CA ASP A 28 -12.83 -4.70 1.45
C ASP A 28 -11.71 -3.65 1.27
N ILE A 29 -10.47 -4.10 1.13
CA ILE A 29 -9.28 -3.25 0.97
C ILE A 29 -8.79 -3.25 -0.49
N GLU A 30 -8.34 -2.08 -0.95
CA GLU A 30 -7.66 -1.87 -2.21
C GLU A 30 -6.27 -1.27 -1.95
N VAL A 31 -5.21 -2.01 -2.29
CA VAL A 31 -3.85 -1.49 -2.24
C VAL A 31 -3.63 -0.63 -3.49
N VAL A 32 -3.60 0.69 -3.31
CA VAL A 32 -3.48 1.68 -4.40
C VAL A 32 -2.05 2.10 -4.66
N GLY A 33 -1.09 1.60 -3.86
CA GLY A 33 0.31 1.87 -4.06
C GLY A 33 1.20 1.26 -2.99
N GLU A 34 2.50 1.27 -3.26
CA GLU A 34 3.56 0.75 -2.40
C GLU A 34 4.77 1.70 -2.47
N ALA A 35 5.46 1.93 -1.35
CA ALA A 35 6.65 2.78 -1.30
C ALA A 35 7.70 2.22 -0.33
N ALA A 36 8.98 2.45 -0.62
CA ALA A 36 10.09 2.02 0.24
C ALA A 36 10.44 3.03 1.34
N ASN A 37 9.95 4.26 1.25
CA ASN A 37 10.25 5.34 2.18
C ASN A 37 9.22 6.47 2.11
N GLY A 38 9.34 7.43 3.03
CA GLY A 38 8.42 8.57 3.13
C GLY A 38 8.42 9.51 1.92
N ARG A 39 9.56 9.67 1.22
CA ARG A 39 9.63 10.54 0.03
C ARG A 39 8.82 9.94 -1.11
N GLU A 40 9.06 8.67 -1.43
CA GLU A 40 8.28 7.93 -2.43
C GLU A 40 6.79 7.90 -2.07
N ALA A 41 6.46 7.71 -0.79
CA ALA A 41 5.08 7.73 -0.32
C ALA A 41 4.40 9.08 -0.60
N LEU A 42 5.04 10.20 -0.26
CA LEU A 42 4.50 11.54 -0.53
C LEU A 42 4.35 11.83 -2.02
N GLU A 43 5.30 11.39 -2.84
CA GLU A 43 5.22 11.51 -4.30
C GLU A 43 4.07 10.69 -4.88
N MET A 44 3.81 9.51 -4.31
CA MET A 44 2.72 8.64 -4.73
C MET A 44 1.35 9.20 -4.30
N VAL A 45 1.22 9.65 -3.05
CA VAL A 45 -0.01 10.29 -2.55
C VAL A 45 -0.44 11.46 -3.42
N ARG A 46 0.50 12.25 -3.94
CA ARG A 46 0.20 13.37 -4.86
C ARG A 46 -0.35 12.94 -6.23
N LYS A 47 -0.21 11.67 -6.60
CA LYS A 47 -0.65 11.10 -7.90
C LYS A 47 -1.94 10.27 -7.79
N LEU A 48 -2.46 10.05 -6.59
CA LEU A 48 -3.63 9.22 -6.27
C LEU A 48 -4.94 10.02 -6.21
#